data_AF-A0A7X8SGM4-F1
#
_entry.id   AF-A0A7X8SGM4-F1
#
_cell.length_a   1.000
_cell.length_b   1.000
_cell.length_c   1.000
_cell.angle_alpha   90.00
_cell.angle_beta   90.00
_cell.angle_gamma   90.00
#
_symmetry.space_group_name_H-M   'P 1'
#
loop_
_entity.id
_entity.type
_entity.pdbx_description
1 polymer ?
#
loop_
_entity_poly.entity_id
_entity_poly.type
_entity_poly.pdbx_seq_one_letter_code
_entity_poly.pdbx_strand_id
1 'polypeptide(L)'
;MKKIYQTLLIVLGLTISTLVTAQNNPSTPNNGGHYQGVGSLNVGLGFGFNHNSTGFMADYEFLQLGQDFTLAAAASYYGYSNSYAKYSTIGLGVRFRWYADRVLGITSNKWDVFASGDIGFGITNADYYGEHHGSGVSPIYWGIGIGTKYHFNEKIGLHAIIGTGAQIGVSIGL
;
A
#
# COMPACT_ATOMS: atom_id res chain seq x y z
N MET A 1 -10.26 21.38 15.21
CA MET A 1 -10.15 20.54 13.99
C MET A 1 -9.22 21.12 12.92
N LYS A 2 -9.42 22.35 12.42
CA LYS A 2 -8.56 22.95 11.36
C LYS A 2 -7.04 22.91 11.64
N LYS A 3 -6.63 23.16 12.89
CA LYS A 3 -5.21 23.15 13.30
C LYS A 3 -4.57 21.75 13.24
N ILE A 4 -5.36 20.69 13.47
CA ILE A 4 -4.87 19.30 13.46
C ILE A 4 -4.58 18.83 12.03
N TYR A 5 -5.44 19.21 11.07
CA TYR A 5 -5.20 18.92 9.65
C TYR A 5 -3.96 19.65 9.12
N GLN A 6 -3.74 20.90 9.54
CA GLN A 6 -2.55 21.66 9.18
C GLN A 6 -1.27 21.02 9.75
N THR A 7 -1.29 20.58 11.01
CA THR A 7 -0.14 19.87 11.61
C THR A 7 0.14 18.53 10.91
N LEU A 8 -0.90 17.75 10.59
CA LEU A 8 -0.75 16.50 9.83
C LEU A 8 -0.19 16.74 8.42
N LEU A 9 -0.64 17.79 7.73
CA LEU A 9 -0.14 18.16 6.40
C LEU A 9 1.34 18.59 6.43
N ILE A 10 1.75 19.32 7.47
CA ILE A 10 3.15 19.76 7.66
C ILE A 10 4.05 18.56 7.98
N VAL A 11 3.61 17.66 8.87
CA VAL A 11 4.37 16.44 9.20
C VAL A 11 4.46 15.50 7.99
N LEU A 12 3.39 15.38 7.20
CA LEU A 12 3.39 14.62 5.95
C LEU A 12 4.34 15.26 4.91
N GLY A 13 4.33 16.60 4.78
CA GLY A 13 5.25 17.32 3.89
C GLY A 13 6.72 17.18 4.30
N LEU A 14 7.01 17.23 5.59
CA LEU A 14 8.37 17.05 6.12
C LEU A 14 8.88 15.62 5.93
N THR A 15 8.03 14.61 6.14
CA THR A 15 8.40 13.20 5.90
C THR A 15 8.62 12.89 4.42
N ILE A 16 7.86 13.53 3.51
CA ILE A 16 8.10 13.45 2.05
C ILE A 16 9.45 14.09 1.68
N SER A 17 9.82 15.20 2.31
CA SER A 17 11.09 15.87 2.01
C SER A 17 12.33 15.03 2.37
N THR A 18 12.24 14.18 3.39
CA THR A 18 13.32 13.26 3.77
C THR A 18 13.41 12.00 2.89
N LEU A 19 12.34 11.67 2.14
CA LEU A 19 12.33 10.54 1.19
C LEU A 19 13.08 10.86 -0.11
N VAL A 20 13.13 12.14 -0.54
CA VAL A 20 13.87 12.57 -1.74
C VAL A 20 15.39 12.41 -1.58
N THR A 21 15.87 12.22 -0.36
CA THR A 21 17.29 12.01 -0.04
C THR A 21 17.62 10.55 0.34
N ALA A 22 16.73 9.59 0.08
CA ALA A 22 16.99 8.18 0.34
C ALA A 22 18.05 7.63 -0.64
N GLN A 23 19.25 7.49 -0.09
CA GLN A 23 20.46 6.82 -0.59
C GLN A 23 20.26 5.81 -1.75
N ASN A 24 20.87 6.14 -2.91
CA ASN A 24 21.23 5.18 -3.95
C ASN A 24 22.15 4.10 -3.35
N ASN A 25 21.60 2.95 -2.97
CA ASN A 25 22.38 1.73 -2.86
C ASN A 25 22.29 1.01 -4.21
N PRO A 26 23.38 0.90 -4.98
CA PRO A 26 23.38 0.06 -6.16
C PRO A 26 23.19 -1.39 -5.72
N SER A 27 22.05 -1.98 -6.07
CA SER A 27 21.77 -3.39 -5.85
C SER A 27 22.88 -4.23 -6.50
N THR A 28 23.67 -4.92 -5.67
CA THR A 28 24.64 -5.93 -6.12
C THR A 28 23.90 -6.99 -6.93
N PRO A 29 24.23 -7.22 -8.21
CA PRO A 29 23.54 -8.22 -9.01
C PRO A 29 24.05 -9.59 -8.59
N ASN A 30 23.23 -10.36 -7.87
CA ASN A 30 23.58 -11.72 -7.52
C ASN A 30 22.40 -12.68 -7.80
N ASN A 31 22.34 -13.17 -9.04
CA ASN A 31 21.69 -14.42 -9.47
C ASN A 31 20.29 -14.77 -8.89
N GLY A 32 19.36 -13.82 -8.86
CA GLY A 32 17.96 -14.14 -8.59
C GLY A 32 17.03 -12.95 -8.80
N GLY A 33 16.06 -13.09 -9.72
CA GLY A 33 14.90 -12.20 -9.91
C GLY A 33 15.20 -10.72 -10.17
N HIS A 34 14.92 -10.22 -11.38
CA HIS A 34 15.02 -8.80 -11.72
C HIS A 34 13.76 -8.01 -11.33
N TYR A 35 13.29 -8.08 -10.08
CA TYR A 35 12.14 -7.28 -9.63
C TYR A 35 12.57 -5.92 -9.05
N GLN A 36 11.72 -4.91 -9.20
CA GLN A 36 11.94 -3.53 -8.77
C GLN A 36 11.02 -3.17 -7.59
N GLY A 37 11.18 -3.91 -6.49
CA GLY A 37 10.31 -3.78 -5.31
C GLY A 37 10.81 -2.78 -4.27
N VAL A 38 12.03 -2.96 -3.79
CA VAL A 38 12.59 -2.22 -2.64
C VAL A 38 12.86 -0.76 -3.03
N GLY A 39 12.53 0.17 -2.13
CA GLY A 39 12.60 1.60 -2.40
C GLY A 39 11.42 2.14 -3.20
N SER A 40 10.38 1.32 -3.46
CA SER A 40 9.19 1.79 -4.18
C SER A 40 8.10 2.29 -3.23
N LEU A 41 7.57 3.48 -3.53
CA LEU A 41 6.32 4.00 -3.00
C LEU A 41 5.18 3.61 -3.94
N ASN A 42 4.24 2.81 -3.45
CA ASN A 42 3.07 2.37 -4.19
C ASN A 42 1.86 3.15 -3.69
N VAL A 43 1.20 3.91 -4.56
CA VAL A 43 -0.02 4.67 -4.22
C VAL A 43 -1.12 4.33 -5.21
N GLY A 44 -2.32 4.06 -4.71
CA GLY A 44 -3.43 3.64 -5.57
C GLY A 44 -4.80 3.79 -4.95
N LEU A 45 -5.81 3.51 -5.77
CA LEU A 45 -7.19 3.35 -5.36
C LEU A 45 -7.40 1.93 -4.87
N GLY A 46 -8.05 1.81 -3.71
CA GLY A 46 -8.43 0.55 -3.09
C GLY A 46 -9.93 0.30 -3.22
N PHE A 47 -10.31 -0.95 -3.44
CA PHE A 47 -11.69 -1.41 -3.52
C PHE A 47 -11.86 -2.62 -2.61
N GLY A 48 -12.73 -2.51 -1.61
CA GLY A 48 -13.14 -3.63 -0.78
C GLY A 48 -14.35 -4.33 -1.39
N PHE A 49 -14.25 -5.65 -1.55
CA PHE A 49 -15.37 -6.46 -2.03
C PHE A 49 -16.48 -6.63 -0.97
N ASN A 50 -16.16 -6.36 0.29
CA ASN A 50 -17.12 -6.34 1.38
C ASN A 50 -17.64 -4.91 1.60
N HIS A 51 -18.95 -4.72 1.57
CA HIS A 51 -19.64 -3.41 1.68
C HIS A 51 -19.34 -2.37 0.58
N ASN A 52 -18.79 -2.79 -0.57
CA ASN A 52 -18.42 -1.90 -1.68
C ASN A 52 -17.58 -0.70 -1.22
N SER A 53 -16.68 -0.91 -0.27
CA SER A 53 -15.85 0.17 0.25
C SER A 53 -14.85 0.62 -0.80
N THR A 54 -14.62 1.92 -0.89
CA THR A 54 -13.63 2.50 -1.81
C THR A 54 -12.70 3.42 -1.05
N GLY A 55 -11.47 3.53 -1.51
CA GLY A 55 -10.46 4.19 -0.72
C GLY A 55 -9.17 4.46 -1.47
N PHE A 56 -8.18 4.90 -0.70
CA PHE A 56 -6.81 5.07 -1.12
C PHE A 56 -5.91 4.16 -0.30
N MET A 57 -4.89 3.62 -0.94
CA MET A 57 -3.85 2.85 -0.30
C MET A 57 -2.49 3.43 -0.68
N ALA A 58 -1.60 3.47 0.28
CA ALA A 58 -0.20 3.79 0.07
C ALA A 58 0.66 2.79 0.84
N ASP A 59 1.72 2.29 0.22
CA ASP A 59 2.72 1.51 0.92
C ASP A 59 4.12 1.79 0.39
N TYR A 60 5.10 1.75 1.29
CA TYR A 60 6.50 1.99 0.96
C TYR A 60 7.32 0.75 1.28
N GLU A 61 7.89 0.11 0.25
CA GLU A 61 8.74 -1.07 0.36
C GLU A 61 10.12 -0.69 0.87
N PHE A 62 10.40 -0.94 2.15
CA PHE A 62 11.60 -0.44 2.81
C PHE A 62 12.65 -1.53 3.09
N LEU A 63 12.29 -2.81 3.02
CA LEU A 63 13.19 -3.89 3.38
C LEU A 63 13.05 -5.08 2.43
N GLN A 64 14.19 -5.56 1.92
CA GLN A 64 14.29 -6.84 1.23
C GLN A 64 14.57 -7.95 2.24
N LEU A 65 13.79 -9.02 2.19
CA LEU A 65 14.03 -10.26 2.93
C LEU A 65 14.42 -11.37 1.97
N GLY A 66 15.67 -11.82 2.03
CA GLY A 66 16.16 -12.86 1.12
C GLY A 66 16.11 -12.43 -0.34
N GLN A 67 15.92 -13.41 -1.24
CA GLN A 67 15.98 -13.14 -2.67
C GLN A 67 14.70 -12.51 -3.21
N ASP A 68 13.52 -13.00 -2.82
CA ASP A 68 12.27 -12.66 -3.50
C ASP A 68 11.22 -11.98 -2.60
N PHE A 69 11.54 -11.65 -1.34
CA PHE A 69 10.55 -11.04 -0.44
C PHE A 69 10.86 -9.58 -0.13
N THR A 70 9.82 -8.78 0.02
CA THR A 70 9.90 -7.41 0.54
C THR A 70 8.89 -7.15 1.64
N LEU A 71 9.22 -6.20 2.50
CA LEU A 71 8.37 -5.65 3.54
C LEU A 71 8.12 -4.17 3.27
N ALA A 72 6.87 -3.75 3.47
CA ALA A 72 6.40 -2.40 3.25
C ALA A 72 5.60 -1.89 4.44
N ALA A 73 5.77 -0.61 4.76
CA ALA A 73 4.89 0.09 5.68
C ALA A 73 3.64 0.51 4.89
N ALA A 74 2.45 0.14 5.37
CA ALA A 74 1.21 0.34 4.63
C ALA A 74 0.24 1.24 5.41
N ALA A 75 -0.39 2.16 4.67
CA ALA A 75 -1.47 3.01 5.15
C ALA A 75 -2.63 2.98 4.16
N SER A 76 -3.85 3.07 4.66
CA SER A 76 -5.03 3.11 3.82
C SER A 76 -6.12 3.97 4.43
N TYR A 77 -6.99 4.49 3.57
CA TYR A 77 -8.21 5.16 3.95
C TYR A 77 -9.35 4.58 3.13
N TYR A 78 -10.36 4.02 3.81
CA TYR A 78 -11.54 3.43 3.17
C TYR A 78 -12.80 4.09 3.70
N GLY A 79 -13.75 4.34 2.79
CA GLY A 79 -15.08 4.81 3.13
C GLY A 79 -16.14 3.87 2.58
N TYR A 80 -17.21 3.69 3.35
CA TYR A 80 -18.47 3.12 2.84
C TYR A 80 -19.66 3.79 3.51
N SER A 81 -20.80 3.83 2.82
CA SER A 81 -22.04 4.39 3.34
C SER A 81 -23.17 3.39 3.21
N ASN A 82 -23.99 3.29 4.25
CA ASN A 82 -25.28 2.61 4.20
C ASN A 82 -26.40 3.61 4.52
N SER A 83 -27.65 3.19 4.44
CA SER A 83 -28.85 4.02 4.69
C SER A 83 -28.88 4.67 6.07
N TYR A 84 -28.13 4.14 7.03
CA TYR A 84 -28.16 4.55 8.44
C TYR A 84 -26.90 5.29 8.92
N ALA A 85 -25.76 5.10 8.25
CA ALA A 85 -24.48 5.64 8.69
C ALA A 85 -23.45 5.74 7.57
N LYS A 86 -22.50 6.67 7.74
CA LYS A 86 -21.26 6.76 6.97
C LYS A 86 -20.11 6.25 7.83
N TYR A 87 -19.26 5.42 7.24
CA TYR A 87 -18.09 4.87 7.89
C TYR A 87 -16.84 5.31 7.16
N SER A 88 -15.82 5.70 7.92
CA SER A 88 -14.48 5.97 7.41
C SER A 88 -13.45 5.27 8.28
N THR A 89 -12.53 4.54 7.67
CA THR A 89 -11.50 3.78 8.36
C THR A 89 -10.12 4.17 7.85
N ILE A 90 -9.23 4.56 8.77
CA ILE A 90 -7.80 4.69 8.51
C ILE A 90 -7.14 3.37 8.92
N GLY A 91 -6.60 2.64 7.96
CA GLY A 91 -5.84 1.41 8.20
C GLY A 91 -4.34 1.69 8.25
N LEU A 92 -3.65 1.13 9.23
CA LEU A 92 -2.19 1.15 9.34
C LEU A 92 -1.68 -0.27 9.53
N GLY A 93 -0.58 -0.62 8.88
CA GLY A 93 -0.05 -1.97 8.96
C GLY A 93 1.25 -2.19 8.22
N VAL A 94 1.56 -3.46 8.03
CA VAL A 94 2.72 -3.95 7.29
C VAL A 94 2.21 -4.82 6.15
N ARG A 95 2.82 -4.65 4.99
CA ARG A 95 2.57 -5.46 3.80
C ARG A 95 3.83 -6.23 3.44
N PHE A 96 3.68 -7.51 3.15
CA PHE A 96 4.73 -8.37 2.64
C PHE A 96 4.41 -8.71 1.19
N ARG A 97 5.44 -8.70 0.33
CA ARG A 97 5.34 -9.15 -1.05
C ARG A 97 6.36 -10.24 -1.31
N TRP A 98 5.97 -11.23 -2.10
CA TRP A 98 6.83 -12.27 -2.62
C TRP A 98 6.80 -12.24 -4.14
N TYR A 99 7.93 -11.93 -4.75
CA TYR A 99 8.09 -11.79 -6.20
C TYR A 99 8.32 -13.18 -6.83
N ALA A 100 7.37 -13.59 -7.67
CA ALA A 100 7.37 -14.88 -8.35
C ALA A 100 8.20 -14.87 -9.64
N ASP A 101 8.77 -13.73 -10.04
CA ASP A 101 9.51 -13.52 -11.29
C ASP A 101 10.53 -14.62 -11.57
N ARG A 102 11.33 -14.95 -10.56
CA ARG A 102 12.34 -16.00 -10.66
C ARG A 102 11.74 -17.39 -10.88
N VAL A 103 10.66 -17.72 -10.16
CA VAL A 103 9.98 -19.03 -10.25
C VAL A 103 9.23 -19.16 -11.56
N LEU A 104 8.69 -18.06 -12.08
CA LEU A 104 7.96 -18.00 -13.35
C LEU A 104 8.88 -17.77 -14.56
N GLY A 105 10.19 -17.63 -14.36
CA GLY A 105 11.16 -17.40 -15.43
C GLY A 105 10.97 -16.05 -16.14
N ILE A 106 10.40 -15.06 -15.45
CA ILE A 106 10.25 -13.70 -15.99
C ILE A 106 11.63 -13.03 -15.99
N THR A 107 12.16 -12.81 -17.19
CA THR A 107 13.47 -12.17 -17.41
C THR A 107 13.35 -10.70 -17.81
N SER A 108 12.14 -10.20 -18.01
CA SER A 108 11.89 -8.82 -18.40
C SER A 108 11.80 -7.91 -17.19
N ASN A 109 12.64 -6.88 -17.14
CA ASN A 109 12.59 -5.83 -16.10
C ASN A 109 11.33 -4.94 -16.17
N LYS A 110 10.37 -5.26 -17.05
CA LYS A 110 9.13 -4.51 -17.21
C LYS A 110 7.99 -5.07 -16.37
N TRP A 111 8.04 -6.33 -16.01
CA TRP A 111 6.92 -7.02 -15.36
C TRP A 111 7.41 -7.72 -14.12
N ASP A 112 6.77 -7.39 -13.01
CA ASP A 112 6.95 -8.13 -11.78
C ASP A 112 5.61 -8.73 -11.40
N VAL A 113 5.61 -10.01 -11.01
CA VAL A 113 4.41 -10.72 -10.55
C VAL A 113 4.67 -11.13 -9.11
N PHE A 114 3.75 -10.81 -8.21
CA PHE A 114 3.97 -11.06 -6.80
C PHE A 114 2.71 -11.60 -6.10
N ALA A 115 2.93 -12.40 -5.07
CA ALA A 115 1.93 -12.60 -4.02
C ALA A 115 2.12 -11.53 -2.96
N SER A 116 1.02 -11.05 -2.37
CA SER A 116 1.05 -10.08 -1.29
C SER A 116 0.23 -10.57 -0.11
N GLY A 117 0.62 -10.18 1.09
CA GLY A 117 -0.29 -10.15 2.21
C GLY A 117 -0.04 -8.95 3.10
N ASP A 118 -1.03 -8.62 3.89
CA ASP A 118 -1.00 -7.48 4.80
C ASP A 118 -1.56 -7.86 6.16
N ILE A 119 -1.05 -7.19 7.19
CA ILE A 119 -1.53 -7.28 8.56
C ILE A 119 -1.50 -5.89 9.17
N GLY A 120 -2.55 -5.52 9.89
CA GLY A 120 -2.65 -4.18 10.46
C GLY A 120 -3.85 -4.01 11.37
N PHE A 121 -4.15 -2.77 11.70
CA PHE A 121 -5.32 -2.37 12.47
C PHE A 121 -5.98 -1.14 11.83
N GLY A 122 -7.28 -0.97 12.08
CA GLY A 122 -8.06 0.13 11.55
C GLY A 122 -8.59 1.04 12.65
N ILE A 123 -8.58 2.35 12.42
CA ILE A 123 -9.30 3.33 13.24
C ILE A 123 -10.53 3.75 12.46
N THR A 124 -11.71 3.36 12.95
CA THR A 124 -12.99 3.56 12.26
C THR A 124 -13.82 4.63 12.96
N ASN A 125 -14.29 5.60 12.19
CA ASN A 125 -15.30 6.56 12.60
C ASN A 125 -16.62 6.22 11.92
N ALA A 126 -17.70 6.29 12.68
CA ALA A 126 -19.07 6.07 12.24
C ALA A 126 -19.90 7.32 12.54
N ASP A 127 -20.41 7.94 11.49
CA ASP A 127 -21.33 9.07 11.55
C ASP A 127 -22.74 8.57 11.21
N TYR A 128 -23.60 8.44 12.24
CA TYR A 128 -24.99 8.04 12.07
C TYR A 128 -25.84 9.24 11.62
N TYR A 129 -26.75 9.03 10.67
CA TYR A 129 -27.69 10.08 10.24
C TYR A 129 -28.71 10.35 11.36
N GLY A 130 -28.34 11.19 12.33
CA GLY A 130 -29.20 11.51 13.49
C GLY A 130 -28.48 11.90 14.77
N GLU A 131 -27.25 12.44 14.70
CA GLU A 131 -26.48 13.05 15.82
C GLU A 131 -25.57 12.13 16.64
N HIS A 132 -25.60 10.82 16.47
CA HIS A 132 -24.65 9.93 17.15
C HIS A 132 -23.35 9.74 16.36
N HIS A 133 -22.23 10.07 17.01
CA HIS A 133 -20.88 9.88 16.47
C HIS A 133 -20.18 8.81 17.30
N GLY A 134 -19.68 7.76 16.66
CA GLY A 134 -18.93 6.70 17.31
C GLY A 134 -17.55 6.53 16.69
N SER A 135 -16.51 6.47 17.52
CA SER A 135 -15.15 6.11 17.08
C SER A 135 -14.74 4.80 17.73
N GLY A 136 -14.20 3.87 16.95
CA GLY A 136 -13.72 2.58 17.43
C GLY A 136 -12.42 2.18 16.76
N VAL A 137 -11.57 1.47 17.50
CA VAL A 137 -10.43 0.76 16.91
C VAL A 137 -10.93 -0.62 16.50
N SER A 138 -10.82 -0.94 15.22
CA SER A 138 -11.14 -2.25 14.69
C SER A 138 -10.06 -3.27 15.10
N PRO A 139 -10.43 -4.54 15.33
CA PRO A 139 -9.46 -5.60 15.59
C PRO A 139 -8.47 -5.76 14.43
N ILE A 140 -7.37 -6.48 14.70
CA ILE A 140 -6.33 -6.77 13.71
C ILE A 140 -6.97 -7.33 12.44
N TYR A 141 -6.67 -6.71 11.30
CA TYR A 141 -7.02 -7.23 9.98
C TYR A 141 -5.83 -7.93 9.36
N TRP A 142 -6.12 -8.89 8.50
CA TRP A 142 -5.15 -9.52 7.63
C TRP A 142 -5.74 -9.67 6.23
N GLY A 143 -4.87 -9.61 5.23
CA GLY A 143 -5.22 -9.71 3.83
C GLY A 143 -4.19 -10.53 3.08
N ILE A 144 -4.66 -11.15 2.00
CA ILE A 144 -3.82 -11.82 1.00
C ILE A 144 -4.28 -11.40 -0.39
N GLY A 145 -3.38 -11.51 -1.37
CA GLY A 145 -3.66 -11.23 -2.76
C GLY A 145 -2.52 -11.61 -3.68
N ILE A 146 -2.77 -11.50 -4.97
CA ILE A 146 -1.78 -11.58 -6.04
C ILE A 146 -1.80 -10.27 -6.80
N GLY A 147 -0.65 -9.86 -7.30
CA GLY A 147 -0.52 -8.61 -8.01
C GLY A 147 0.56 -8.63 -9.06
N THR A 148 0.59 -7.56 -9.83
CA THR A 148 1.61 -7.31 -10.83
C THR A 148 2.01 -5.85 -10.82
N LYS A 149 3.27 -5.58 -11.12
CA LYS A 149 3.79 -4.26 -11.46
C LYS A 149 4.23 -4.26 -12.92
N TYR A 150 3.87 -3.20 -13.63
CA TYR A 150 4.39 -2.88 -14.95
C TYR A 150 5.26 -1.62 -14.88
N HIS A 151 6.55 -1.75 -15.15
CA HIS A 151 7.51 -0.66 -15.12
C HIS A 151 7.61 0.01 -16.49
N PHE A 152 7.26 1.30 -16.57
CA PHE A 152 7.52 2.11 -17.77
C PHE A 152 9.01 2.48 -17.85
N ASN A 153 9.62 2.72 -16.69
CA ASN A 153 11.04 2.96 -16.50
C ASN A 153 11.43 2.54 -15.07
N GLU A 154 12.70 2.72 -14.69
CA GLU A 154 13.24 2.34 -13.38
C GLU A 154 12.62 3.09 -12.18
N LYS A 155 11.86 4.16 -12.42
CA LYS A 155 11.27 5.01 -11.38
C LYS A 155 9.75 5.01 -11.37
N ILE A 156 9.09 4.65 -12.45
CA ILE A 156 7.64 4.78 -12.60
C ILE A 156 7.08 3.52 -13.20
N GLY A 157 6.09 2.96 -12.50
CA GLY A 157 5.30 1.84 -12.96
C GLY A 157 3.83 1.97 -12.59
N LEU A 158 3.02 1.04 -13.09
CA LEU A 158 1.68 0.78 -12.60
C LEU A 158 1.70 -0.48 -11.77
N HIS A 159 0.81 -0.57 -10.79
CA HIS A 159 0.57 -1.81 -10.08
C HIS A 159 -0.92 -2.12 -10.01
N ALA A 160 -1.22 -3.41 -10.01
CA ALA A 160 -2.55 -3.93 -9.74
C ALA A 160 -2.43 -5.10 -8.77
N ILE A 161 -3.32 -5.15 -7.77
CA ILE A 161 -3.41 -6.23 -6.78
C ILE A 161 -4.87 -6.66 -6.69
N ILE A 162 -5.11 -7.96 -6.64
CA ILE A 162 -6.42 -8.57 -6.42
C ILE A 162 -6.33 -9.67 -5.36
N GLY A 163 -7.28 -9.69 -4.43
CA GLY A 163 -7.31 -10.67 -3.35
C GLY A 163 -8.46 -10.39 -2.38
N THR A 164 -8.15 -10.25 -1.10
CA THR A 164 -9.10 -9.81 -0.06
C THR A 164 -9.67 -8.40 -0.31
N GLY A 165 -8.95 -7.61 -1.12
CA GLY A 165 -9.44 -6.41 -1.78
C GLY A 165 -8.75 -6.25 -3.13
N ALA A 166 -9.08 -5.19 -3.87
CA ALA A 166 -8.37 -4.80 -5.08
C ALA A 166 -7.66 -3.46 -4.89
N GLN A 167 -6.50 -3.31 -5.50
CA GLN A 167 -5.77 -2.06 -5.57
C GLN A 167 -5.29 -1.84 -7.00
N ILE A 168 -5.44 -0.63 -7.52
CA ILE A 168 -4.81 -0.20 -8.77
C ILE A 168 -4.16 1.15 -8.56
N GLY A 169 -2.93 1.32 -9.05
CA GLY A 169 -2.19 2.52 -8.76
C GLY A 169 -0.86 2.64 -9.49
N VAL A 170 -0.07 3.58 -9.03
CA VAL A 170 1.27 3.89 -9.53
C VAL A 170 2.31 3.40 -8.53
N SER A 171 3.42 2.89 -9.05
CA SER A 171 4.63 2.59 -8.28
C SER A 171 5.69 3.62 -8.64
N ILE A 172 6.32 4.21 -7.62
CA ILE A 172 7.32 5.24 -7.76
C ILE A 172 8.59 4.77 -7.04
N GLY A 173 9.65 4.49 -7.78
CA GLY A 173 10.97 4.22 -7.20
C GLY A 173 11.59 5.50 -6.65
N LEU A 174 12.07 5.47 -5.40
CA LEU A 174 12.70 6.57 -4.68
C LEU A 174 14.22 6.38 -4.59
#